data_AF-A0A2U3L839-F1
#
_entry.id   AF-A0A2U3L839-F1
#
_cell.length_a   1.000
_cell.length_b   1.000
_cell.length_c   1.000
_cell.angle_alpha   90.00
_cell.angle_beta   90.00
_cell.angle_gamma   90.00
#
_symmetry.space_group_name_H-M   'P 1'
#
loop_
_entity.id
_entity.type
_entity.pdbx_description
1 polymer ?
#
loop_
_entity_poly.entity_id
_entity_poly.type
_entity_poly.pdbx_seq_one_letter_code
_entity_poly.pdbx_strand_id
1 'polypeptide(L)'
;MNITSQHITGFVVGVGVAGLGFYLYKKNQHTVDEFLRRQGIQLPALSDKDYAEMSLQELVAEKERLEDLIAERELSATGAA
;
A
#
# COMPACT_ATOMS: atom_id res chain seq x y z
N MET A 1 -0.01 -10.00 28.73
CA MET A 1 0.90 -9.02 28.10
C MET A 1 0.33 -7.63 28.39
N ASN A 2 0.91 -6.89 29.33
CA ASN A 2 0.36 -5.59 29.75
C ASN A 2 0.83 -4.49 28.80
N ILE A 3 -0.06 -4.01 27.93
CA ILE A 3 0.18 -2.79 27.15
C ILE A 3 0.11 -1.61 28.11
N THR A 4 1.27 -1.00 28.37
CA THR A 4 1.39 0.21 29.20
C THR A 4 1.25 1.47 28.35
N SER A 5 0.82 2.60 28.94
CA SER A 5 0.59 3.87 28.21
C SER A 5 1.76 4.32 27.33
N GLN A 6 3.00 3.99 27.70
CA GLN A 6 4.19 4.30 26.89
C GLN A 6 4.20 3.64 25.51
N HIS A 7 3.66 2.42 25.39
CA HIS A 7 3.54 1.72 24.11
C HIS A 7 2.51 2.41 23.20
N ILE A 8 1.41 2.89 23.79
CA ILE A 8 0.36 3.61 23.07
C ILE A 8 0.88 4.98 22.60
N THR A 9 1.61 5.70 23.47
CA THR A 9 2.23 6.97 23.10
C THR A 9 3.25 6.80 21.98
N GLY A 10 4.12 5.78 22.06
CA GLY A 10 5.09 5.47 21.01
C GLY A 10 4.41 5.12 19.68
N PHE A 11 3.32 4.33 19.73
CA PHE A 11 2.54 3.98 18.54
C PHE A 11 1.89 5.20 17.89
N VAL A 12 1.23 6.06 18.66
CA VAL A 12 0.56 7.27 18.13
C VAL A 12 1.58 8.24 17.51
N VAL A 13 2.73 8.44 18.15
CA VAL A 13 3.81 9.29 17.60
C VAL A 13 4.37 8.68 16.32
N GLY A 14 4.61 7.37 16.29
CA GLY A 14 5.10 6.66 15.10
C GLY A 14 4.13 6.76 13.92
N VAL A 15 2.83 6.55 14.16
CA VAL A 15 1.79 6.67 13.12
C VAL A 15 1.67 8.12 12.64
N GLY A 16 1.76 9.10 13.54
CA GLY A 16 1.71 10.53 13.18
C GLY A 16 2.88 10.96 12.28
N VAL A 17 4.11 10.57 12.60
CA VAL A 17 5.30 10.88 11.80
C VAL A 17 5.25 10.16 10.45
N ALA A 18 4.85 8.87 10.44
CA ALA A 18 4.70 8.10 9.20
C ALA A 18 3.62 8.70 8.28
N GLY A 19 2.48 9.13 8.84
CA GLY A 19 1.40 9.78 8.10
C GLY A 19 1.81 11.12 7.46
N LEU A 20 2.54 11.96 8.21
CA LEU A 20 3.07 13.22 7.67
C LEU A 20 4.14 12.98 6.60
N GLY A 21 5.02 11.99 6.81
CA GLY A 21 6.00 11.56 5.81
C GLY A 21 5.32 11.05 4.54
N PHE A 22 4.27 10.26 4.68
CA PHE A 22 3.47 9.77 3.55
C PHE A 22 2.73 10.89 2.83
N TYR A 23 2.17 11.87 3.55
CA TYR A 23 1.49 13.01 2.96
C TYR A 23 2.44 13.88 2.12
N LEU A 24 3.63 14.19 2.67
CA LEU A 24 4.66 14.93 1.94
C LEU A 24 5.23 14.13 0.77
N TYR A 25 5.42 12.83 0.95
CA TYR A 25 5.79 11.92 -0.14
C TYR A 25 4.76 11.97 -1.26
N LYS A 26 3.45 11.86 -0.95
CA LYS A 26 2.37 11.86 -1.95
C LYS A 26 2.35 13.14 -2.79
N LYS A 27 2.69 14.29 -2.22
CA LYS A 27 2.72 15.57 -2.95
C LYS A 27 3.90 15.68 -3.93
N ASN A 28 4.98 14.96 -3.66
CA ASN A 28 6.24 15.07 -4.39
C ASN A 28 6.78 13.71 -4.86
N GLN A 29 5.89 12.74 -5.12
CA GLN A 29 6.27 11.35 -5.40
C GLN A 29 7.29 11.25 -6.52
N HIS A 30 7.08 11.97 -7.62
CA HIS A 30 7.99 11.96 -8.77
C HIS A 30 9.40 12.43 -8.40
N THR A 31 9.53 13.49 -7.60
CA THR A 31 10.83 14.02 -7.16
C THR A 31 11.53 13.07 -6.19
N VAL A 32 10.78 12.45 -5.27
CA VAL A 32 11.34 11.50 -4.29
C VAL A 32 11.74 10.19 -4.96
N ASP A 33 10.93 9.70 -5.90
CA ASP A 33 11.23 8.52 -6.69
C ASP A 33 12.49 8.74 -7.53
N GLU A 34 12.61 9.89 -8.21
CA GLU A 34 13.82 10.23 -8.95
C GLU A 34 15.06 10.34 -8.05
N PHE A 35 14.93 10.92 -6.86
CA PHE A 35 16.01 10.98 -5.87
C PHE A 35 16.46 9.58 -5.39
N LEU A 36 15.51 8.71 -5.04
CA LEU A 36 15.82 7.35 -4.57
C LEU A 36 16.43 6.49 -5.70
N ARG A 37 15.93 6.64 -6.93
CA ARG A 37 16.49 5.98 -8.11
C ARG A 37 17.91 6.45 -8.41
N ARG A 38 18.23 7.74 -8.22
CA ARG A 38 19.59 8.28 -8.32
C ARG A 38 20.55 7.72 -7.25
N GLN A 39 20.03 7.28 -6.11
CA GLN A 39 20.80 6.59 -5.06
C GLN A 39 20.96 5.08 -5.32
N GLY A 40 20.51 4.57 -6.48
CA GLY A 40 20.64 3.16 -6.86
C GLY A 40 19.58 2.24 -6.26
N ILE A 41 18.56 2.80 -5.59
CA ILE A 41 17.43 2.03 -5.09
C ILE A 41 16.49 1.79 -6.28
N GLN A 42 16.38 0.53 -6.70
CA GLN A 42 15.35 0.12 -7.66
C GLN A 42 14.01 0.09 -6.93
N LEU A 43 13.27 1.20 -6.97
CA LEU A 43 11.87 1.17 -6.57
C LEU A 43 11.11 0.35 -7.62
N PRO A 44 10.32 -0.67 -7.22
CA PRO A 44 9.31 -1.20 -8.13
C PRO A 44 8.44 -0.01 -8.49
N ALA A 45 8.35 0.31 -9.78
CA ALA A 45 7.44 1.34 -10.25
C ALA A 45 6.09 1.06 -9.59
N LEU A 46 5.68 1.93 -8.66
CA LEU A 46 4.31 1.93 -8.17
C LEU A 46 3.51 1.95 -9.45
N SER A 47 2.81 0.85 -9.74
CA SER A 47 2.04 0.75 -10.97
C SER A 47 1.08 1.90 -10.93
N ASP A 48 1.42 2.94 -11.68
CA ASP A 48 0.60 4.06 -12.06
C ASP A 48 -0.45 3.52 -13.03
N LYS A 49 -1.19 2.51 -12.57
CA LYS A 49 -2.39 2.05 -13.22
C LYS A 49 -3.40 3.11 -12.82
N ASP A 50 -3.50 4.14 -13.64
CA ASP A 50 -4.57 5.11 -13.52
C ASP A 50 -5.88 4.36 -13.79
N TYR A 51 -6.51 3.89 -12.71
CA TYR A 51 -7.77 3.17 -12.76
C TYR A 51 -8.89 4.02 -13.40
N ALA A 52 -8.71 5.35 -13.49
CA ALA A 52 -9.63 6.24 -14.17
C ALA A 52 -9.50 6.20 -15.71
N GLU A 53 -8.35 5.77 -16.24
CA GLU A 53 -8.13 5.61 -17.69
C GLU A 53 -8.38 4.17 -18.19
N MET A 54 -8.74 3.23 -17.31
CA MET A 54 -9.05 1.87 -17.72
C MET A 54 -10.32 1.81 -18.57
N SER A 55 -10.24 1.05 -19.66
CA SER A 55 -11.43 0.68 -20.43
C SER A 55 -12.34 -0.23 -19.60
N LEU A 56 -13.65 -0.26 -19.91
CA LEU A 56 -14.63 -1.09 -19.20
C LEU A 56 -14.21 -2.57 -19.22
N GLN A 57 -13.59 -3.03 -20.31
CA GLN A 57 -13.11 -4.41 -20.44
C GLN A 57 -11.97 -4.71 -19.46
N GLU A 58 -11.01 -3.79 -19.32
CA GLU A 58 -9.91 -3.95 -18.36
C GLU A 58 -10.41 -3.91 -16.92
N LEU A 59 -11.41 -3.07 -16.63
CA LEU A 59 -12.01 -2.98 -15.31
C LEU A 59 -12.76 -4.27 -14.92
N VAL A 60 -13.46 -4.89 -15.86
CA VAL A 60 -14.11 -6.19 -15.65
C VAL A 60 -13.07 -7.29 -15.43
N ALA A 61 -11.99 -7.32 -16.21
CA ALA A 61 -10.92 -8.29 -16.03
C ALA A 61 -10.21 -8.13 -14.67
N GLU A 62 -9.94 -6.89 -14.24
CA GLU A 62 -9.34 -6.63 -12.93
C GLU A 62 -10.31 -6.98 -11.79
N LYS A 63 -11.63 -6.79 -11.99
CA LYS A 63 -12.66 -7.21 -11.04
C LYS A 63 -12.68 -8.73 -10.85
N GLU A 64 -12.68 -9.51 -11.93
CA GLU A 64 -12.65 -10.98 -11.88
C GLU A 64 -11.40 -11.46 -11.13
N ARG A 65 -10.24 -10.90 -11.46
CA ARG A 65 -8.98 -11.20 -10.77
C ARG A 65 -9.07 -10.93 -9.26
N LEU A 66 -9.71 -9.84 -8.84
CA LEU A 66 -9.86 -9.52 -7.41
C LEU A 66 -10.80 -10.49 -6.70
N GLU A 67 -11.88 -10.93 -7.35
CA GLU A 67 -12.77 -11.94 -6.79
C GLU A 67 -12.05 -13.28 -6.59
N ASP A 68 -11.22 -13.69 -7.55
CA ASP A 68 -10.40 -14.90 -7.42
C ASP A 68 -9.45 -14.80 -6.23
N LEU A 69 -8.74 -13.67 -6.10
CA LEU A 69 -7.82 -13.45 -4.98
C LEU A 69 -8.51 -13.44 -3.62
N ILE A 70 -9.73 -12.89 -3.53
CA ILE A 70 -10.51 -12.90 -2.28
C ILE A 70 -10.91 -14.33 -1.94
N ALA A 71 -11.42 -15.09 -2.90
CA ALA A 71 -11.79 -16.48 -2.69
C ALA A 71 -10.60 -17.33 -2.24
N GLU A 72 -9.42 -17.17 -2.86
CA GLU A 72 -8.18 -17.83 -2.43
C GLU A 72 -7.81 -17.48 -0.98
N ARG A 73 -7.91 -16.19 -0.61
CA ARG A 73 -7.61 -15.74 0.75
C ARG A 73 -8.61 -16.29 1.76
N GLU A 74 -9.91 -16.28 1.47
CA GLU A 74 -10.95 -16.83 2.35
C GLU A 74 -10.79 -18.35 2.53
N LEU A 75 -10.47 -19.08 1.46
CA LEU A 75 -10.14 -20.51 1.54
C LEU A 75 -8.89 -20.75 2.39
N SER A 76 -7.84 -19.94 2.23
CA SER A 76 -6.62 -20.05 3.04
C SER A 76 -6.85 -19.72 4.52
N ALA A 77 -7.75 -18.76 4.81
CA ALA A 77 -8.12 -18.38 6.17
C ALA A 77 -9.04 -19.41 6.84
N THR A 78 -9.93 -20.04 6.06
CA THR A 78 -10.89 -21.06 6.54
C THR A 78 -10.25 -22.45 6.65
N GLY A 79 -9.30 -22.79 5.76
CA GLY A 79 -8.57 -24.06 5.78
C GLY A 79 -7.46 -24.15 6.83
N ALA A 80 -7.22 -23.10 7.61
CA ALA A 80 -6.27 -23.06 8.71
C ALA A 80 -6.92 -23.27 10.10
N ALA A 81 -8.20 -23.69 10.15
CA ALA A 81 -8.94 -24.06 11.35
C ALA A 81 -9.04 -25.58 11.53
#